data_AF-A0A199UL56-F1
#
_entry.id   AF-A0A199UL56-F1
#
_cell.length_a   1.000
_cell.length_b   1.000
_cell.length_c   1.000
_cell.angle_alpha   90.00
_cell.angle_beta   90.00
_cell.angle_gamma   90.00
#
_symmetry.space_group_name_H-M   'P 1'
#
loop_
_entity.id
_entity.type
_entity.pdbx_description
1 polymer ?
#
loop_
_entity_poly.entity_id
_entity_poly.type
_entity_poly.pdbx_seq_one_letter_code
_entity_poly.pdbx_strand_id
1 'polypeptide(L)'
;QSHKSLFEKSELFFLCLLRPLSFEIQRQESEIDAAAWMPIDDFKAQPFVQNNDIWKHMVEICSARVDGSYTGFSSTYLRSTFTDSWNYLYWNQGNRDSHSR
;
A
#
# COMPACT_ATOMS: atom_id res chain seq x y z
N GLN A 1 -2.65 -14.31 14.71
CA GLN A 1 -3.94 -13.62 14.60
C GLN A 1 -4.19 -12.86 15.90
N SER A 2 -4.16 -11.52 15.91
CA SER A 2 -4.24 -10.74 17.16
C SER A 2 -5.65 -10.26 17.50
N HIS A 3 -6.67 -11.00 17.11
CA HIS A 3 -7.95 -11.00 17.81
C HIS A 3 -8.42 -12.44 17.92
N LYS A 4 -8.52 -12.94 19.15
CA LYS A 4 -9.09 -14.26 19.47
C LYS A 4 -10.58 -14.25 19.11
N SER A 5 -10.88 -14.46 17.84
CA SER A 5 -12.25 -14.53 17.30
C SER A 5 -12.75 -15.97 17.40
N LEU A 6 -13.90 -16.17 18.04
CA LEU A 6 -14.59 -17.46 18.20
C LEU A 6 -15.18 -18.05 16.90
N PHE A 7 -14.99 -17.39 15.76
CA PHE A 7 -15.45 -17.83 14.44
C PHE A 7 -14.38 -17.56 13.39
N GLU A 8 -14.28 -18.47 12.41
CA GLU A 8 -13.36 -18.48 11.27
C GLU A 8 -13.48 -17.19 10.43
N LYS A 9 -12.77 -16.14 10.84
CA LYS A 9 -12.67 -14.88 10.10
C LYS A 9 -11.36 -14.83 9.34
N SER A 10 -11.41 -14.40 8.08
CA SER A 10 -10.25 -14.04 7.30
C SER A 10 -9.89 -12.57 7.51
N GLU A 11 -8.60 -12.25 7.38
CA GLU A 11 -8.11 -10.88 7.35
C GLU A 11 -8.06 -10.41 5.89
N LEU A 12 -8.55 -9.18 5.64
CA LEU A 12 -8.41 -8.50 4.36
C LEU A 12 -7.49 -7.31 4.56
N PHE A 13 -6.37 -7.28 3.84
CA PHE A 13 -5.44 -6.16 3.84
C PHE A 13 -5.19 -5.67 2.40
N PHE A 14 -4.91 -4.39 2.25
CA PHE A 14 -4.54 -3.76 0.98
C PHE A 14 -3.14 -3.16 1.11
N LEU A 15 -2.23 -3.50 0.18
CA LEU A 15 -0.93 -2.85 0.08
C LEU A 15 -1.06 -1.59 -0.78
N CYS A 16 -0.83 -0.42 -0.17
CA CYS A 16 -0.91 0.87 -0.84
C CYS A 16 0.46 1.53 -0.89
N LEU A 17 0.91 1.93 -2.08
CA LEU A 17 2.11 2.73 -2.24
C LEU A 17 1.74 4.22 -2.22
N LEU A 18 2.36 4.99 -1.32
CA LEU A 18 2.11 6.41 -1.14
C LEU A 18 3.32 7.23 -1.57
N ARG A 19 3.08 8.44 -2.08
CA ARG A 19 4.13 9.43 -2.32
C ARG A 19 4.17 10.41 -1.13
N PRO A 20 5.30 10.56 -0.43
CA PRO A 20 5.40 11.53 0.64
C PRO A 20 5.28 12.95 0.10
N LEU A 21 4.59 13.81 0.85
CA LEU A 21 4.52 15.26 0.57
C LEU A 21 5.64 16.04 1.27
N SER A 22 6.22 15.45 2.32
CA SER A 22 7.37 15.93 3.08
C SER A 22 8.19 14.73 3.57
N PHE A 23 9.47 14.95 3.86
CA PHE A 23 10.37 13.97 4.46
C PHE A 23 10.60 14.22 5.96
N GLU A 24 10.09 15.33 6.49
CA GLU A 24 10.13 15.60 7.93
C GLU A 24 9.15 14.66 8.66
N ILE A 25 9.66 13.93 9.66
CA ILE A 25 8.86 12.98 10.44
C ILE A 25 8.37 13.68 11.71
N GLN A 26 7.07 13.80 11.85
CA GLN A 26 6.41 14.21 13.08
C GLN A 26 5.72 12.98 13.69
N ARG A 27 6.35 12.39 14.72
CA ARG A 27 5.87 11.18 15.38
C ARG A 27 4.66 11.50 16.27
N GLN A 28 3.62 10.67 16.21
CA GLN A 28 2.54 10.71 17.18
C GLN A 28 2.92 9.87 18.41
N GLU A 29 3.46 10.54 19.44
CA GLU A 29 4.06 9.87 20.60
C GLU A 29 3.10 9.02 21.42
N SER A 30 1.79 9.28 21.30
CA SER A 30 0.75 8.51 21.97
C SER A 30 0.53 7.11 21.38
N GLU A 31 0.99 6.85 20.16
CA GLU A 31 0.70 5.61 19.43
C GLU A 31 1.94 4.80 19.08
N ILE A 32 3.04 5.44 18.65
CA ILE A 32 4.24 4.76 18.16
C ILE A 32 5.48 5.23 18.90
N ASP A 33 6.40 4.30 19.21
CA ASP A 33 7.63 4.60 19.96
C ASP A 33 8.69 5.32 19.10
N ALA A 34 8.88 4.89 17.86
CA ALA A 34 9.88 5.45 16.94
C ALA A 34 9.42 5.41 15.48
N ALA A 35 9.95 6.34 14.68
CA ALA A 35 9.76 6.38 13.23
C ALA A 35 11.02 6.93 12.56
N ALA A 36 11.46 6.28 11.49
CA ALA A 36 12.60 6.72 10.68
C ALA A 36 12.41 6.27 9.23
N TRP A 37 13.00 7.03 8.30
CA TRP A 37 13.16 6.55 6.93
C TRP A 37 14.17 5.41 6.91
N MET A 38 13.83 4.32 6.22
CA MET A 38 14.67 3.14 6.10
C MET A 38 14.87 2.81 4.63
N PRO A 39 16.12 2.59 4.17
CA PRO A 39 16.38 2.04 2.85
C PRO A 39 15.63 0.72 2.66
N ILE A 40 15.05 0.52 1.47
CA ILE A 40 14.21 -0.67 1.22
C ILE A 40 15.00 -1.98 1.36
N ASP A 41 16.30 -1.97 1.04
CA ASP A 41 17.15 -3.15 1.15
C ASP A 41 17.48 -3.47 2.62
N ASP A 42 17.60 -2.46 3.49
CA ASP A 42 17.72 -2.65 4.94
C ASP A 42 16.41 -3.23 5.51
N PHE A 43 15.25 -2.77 5.01
CA PHE A 43 13.96 -3.33 5.38
C PHE A 43 13.83 -4.80 4.93
N LYS A 44 14.23 -5.11 3.69
CA LYS A 44 14.26 -6.50 3.16
C LYS A 44 15.10 -7.40 4.04
N ALA A 45 16.26 -6.92 4.50
CA ALA A 45 17.20 -7.72 5.28
C ALA A 45 16.68 -8.07 6.70
N GLN A 46 15.60 -7.44 7.17
CA GLN A 46 15.08 -7.73 8.51
C GLN A 46 14.61 -9.18 8.65
N PRO A 47 14.95 -9.87 9.76
CA PRO A 47 14.60 -11.28 9.94
C PRO A 47 13.10 -11.59 9.80
N PHE A 48 12.21 -10.68 10.21
CA PHE A 48 10.77 -10.91 10.12
C PHE A 48 10.26 -10.93 8.67
N VAL A 49 10.89 -10.13 7.78
CA VAL A 49 10.58 -10.12 6.34
C VAL A 49 11.11 -11.41 5.72
N GLN A 50 12.35 -11.79 6.05
CA GLN A 50 12.98 -13.00 5.51
C GLN A 50 12.30 -14.31 5.96
N ASN A 51 11.62 -14.31 7.10
CA ASN A 51 10.93 -15.49 7.63
C ASN A 51 9.44 -15.58 7.25
N ASN A 52 8.90 -14.62 6.47
CA ASN A 52 7.48 -14.58 6.15
C ASN A 52 7.25 -14.24 4.66
N ASP A 53 6.65 -15.19 3.93
CA ASP A 53 6.51 -15.09 2.47
C ASP A 53 5.55 -13.99 2.02
N ILE A 54 4.56 -13.62 2.83
CA ILE A 54 3.66 -12.49 2.53
C ILE A 54 4.48 -11.19 2.49
N TRP A 55 5.35 -10.98 3.49
CA TRP A 55 6.19 -9.79 3.55
C TRP A 55 7.21 -9.75 2.41
N LYS A 56 7.81 -10.90 2.03
CA LYS A 56 8.69 -10.96 0.84
C LYS A 56 7.96 -10.52 -0.42
N HIS A 57 6.78 -11.09 -0.68
CA HIS A 57 5.97 -10.72 -1.85
C HIS A 57 5.55 -9.24 -1.83
N MET A 58 5.16 -8.70 -0.68
CA MET A 58 4.84 -7.26 -0.58
C MET A 58 6.01 -6.39 -1.01
N VAL A 59 7.23 -6.73 -0.58
CA VAL A 59 8.42 -5.96 -0.89
C VAL A 59 8.84 -6.11 -2.36
N GLU A 60 8.66 -7.29 -2.95
CA GLU A 60 8.84 -7.52 -4.39
C GLU A 60 7.86 -6.66 -5.22
N ILE A 61 6.58 -6.61 -4.83
CA ILE A 61 5.56 -5.76 -5.47
C ILE A 61 5.94 -4.27 -5.36
N CYS A 62 6.37 -3.81 -4.19
CA CYS A 62 6.83 -2.44 -4.00
C CYS A 62 8.03 -2.11 -4.90
N SER A 63 9.00 -3.02 -5.00
CA SER A 63 10.19 -2.86 -5.84
C SER A 63 9.80 -2.78 -7.33
N ALA A 64 8.97 -3.72 -7.80
CA ALA A 64 8.46 -3.73 -9.17
C ALA A 64 7.65 -2.46 -9.52
N ARG A 65 6.92 -1.89 -8.55
CA ARG A 65 6.18 -0.64 -8.75
C ARG A 65 7.11 0.56 -8.91
N VAL A 66 8.19 0.61 -8.14
CA VAL A 66 9.22 1.65 -8.22
C VAL A 66 9.98 1.56 -9.54
N ASP A 67 10.30 0.34 -9.99
CA ASP A 67 10.97 0.08 -11.26
C ASP A 67 10.04 0.28 -12.49
N GLY A 68 8.75 0.52 -12.27
CA GLY A 68 7.75 0.74 -13.32
C GLY A 68 7.28 -0.54 -14.02
N SER A 69 7.71 -1.73 -13.57
CA SER A 69 7.31 -3.02 -14.12
C SER A 69 5.96 -3.52 -13.59
N TYR A 70 5.43 -2.89 -12.55
CA TYR A 70 4.09 -3.14 -12.01
C TYR A 70 3.31 -1.82 -11.92
N THR A 71 2.09 -1.75 -12.47
CA THR A 71 1.25 -0.53 -12.43
C THR A 71 0.28 -0.50 -11.26
N GLY A 72 -0.10 -1.67 -10.74
CA GLY A 72 -1.09 -1.80 -9.68
C GLY A 72 -2.47 -1.26 -10.07
N PHE A 73 -3.27 -0.94 -9.05
CA PHE A 73 -4.58 -0.32 -9.21
C PHE A 73 -4.49 1.15 -8.84
N SER A 74 -5.16 2.00 -9.60
CA SER A 74 -5.28 3.43 -9.34
C SER A 74 -6.74 3.79 -9.11
N SER A 75 -6.99 4.83 -8.29
CA SER A 75 -8.34 5.30 -8.03
C SER A 75 -8.82 6.23 -9.13
N THR A 76 -10.11 6.15 -9.44
CA THR A 76 -10.82 7.13 -10.29
C THR A 76 -12.07 7.56 -9.54
N TYR A 77 -12.26 8.88 -9.42
CA TYR A 77 -13.45 9.45 -8.78
C TYR A 77 -14.56 9.60 -9.80
N LEU A 78 -15.66 8.88 -9.61
CA LEU A 78 -16.75 8.73 -10.59
C LEU A 78 -18.11 8.98 -9.93
N ARG A 79 -19.04 9.56 -10.68
CA ARG A 79 -20.44 9.71 -10.25
C ARG A 79 -21.22 8.46 -10.59
N SER A 80 -21.88 7.87 -9.59
CA SER A 80 -22.78 6.72 -9.76
C SER A 80 -24.12 7.18 -10.31
N THR A 81 -24.59 6.53 -11.36
CA THR A 81 -25.94 6.73 -11.90
C THR A 81 -27.03 6.10 -11.05
N PHE A 82 -26.67 5.19 -10.12
CA PHE A 82 -27.64 4.45 -9.29
C PHE A 82 -27.96 5.16 -7.98
N THR A 83 -26.99 5.89 -7.42
CA THR A 83 -27.08 6.46 -6.07
C THR A 83 -26.92 7.98 -6.06
N ASP A 84 -26.75 8.59 -7.23
CA ASP A 84 -26.41 10.01 -7.44
C ASP A 84 -25.27 10.53 -6.54
N SER A 85 -24.36 9.62 -6.17
CA SER A 85 -23.24 9.87 -5.27
C SER A 85 -21.91 9.69 -5.99
N TRP A 86 -20.87 10.33 -5.47
CA TRP A 86 -19.51 10.12 -5.94
C TRP A 86 -18.85 8.93 -5.25
N ASN A 87 -18.11 8.14 -6.02
CA ASN A 87 -17.46 6.91 -5.57
C ASN A 87 -16.04 6.82 -6.10
N TYR A 88 -15.18 6.08 -5.41
CA TYR A 88 -13.85 5.73 -5.90
C TYR A 88 -13.86 4.33 -6.50
N LEU A 89 -13.46 4.22 -7.77
CA LEU A 89 -13.22 2.95 -8.43
C LEU A 89 -11.71 2.68 -8.46
N TYR A 90 -11.28 1.55 -7.88
CA TYR A 90 -9.90 1.09 -7.94
C TYR A 90 -9.76 0.04 -9.04
N TRP A 91 -8.96 0.35 -10.06
CA TRP A 91 -8.80 -0.53 -11.21
C TRP A 91 -7.42 -0.38 -11.84
N ASN A 92 -7.00 -1.39 -12.60
CA ASN A 92 -5.76 -1.31 -13.37
C ASN A 92 -5.98 -0.46 -14.62
N GLN A 93 -5.42 0.75 -14.62
CA GLN A 93 -5.53 1.70 -15.74
C GLN A 93 -4.61 1.33 -16.92
N GLY A 94 -3.74 0.32 -16.77
CA GLY A 94 -2.71 -0.04 -17.73
C GLY A 94 -1.69 1.08 -17.95
N ASN A 95 -0.81 0.93 -18.95
CA ASN A 95 0.16 1.95 -19.35
C ASN A 95 -0.51 3.09 -20.16
N ARG A 96 -1.70 3.55 -19.73
CA ARG A 96 -2.44 4.65 -20.37
C ARG A 96 -1.97 6.03 -19.88
N ASP A 97 -0.77 6.12 -19.33
CA ASP A 97 -0.07 7.40 -19.18
C ASP A 97 0.58 7.78 -20.50
N SER A 98 -0.21 8.35 -21.40
CA SER A 98 0.30 9.38 -22.31
C SER A 98 -0.78 10.42 -22.60
N HIS A 99 -0.64 11.55 -21.89
CA HIS A 99 -1.23 12.87 -22.16
C HIS A 99 -2.70 13.11 -21.74
N SER A 100 -2.87 13.52 -20.49
CA SER A 100 -3.63 14.76 -20.22
C SER A 100 -2.99 15.48 -19.03
N ARG A 101 -2.19 16.50 -19.36
CA ARG A 101 -1.89 17.60 -18.45
C ARG A 101 -3.15 18.45 -18.26
#